data_AF-A0A7W0X5Y9-F1
#
_entry.id   AF-A0A7W0X5Y9-F1
#
_cell.length_a   1.000
_cell.length_b   1.000
_cell.length_c   1.000
_cell.angle_alpha   90.00
_cell.angle_beta   90.00
_cell.angle_gamma   90.00
#
_symmetry.space_group_name_H-M   'P 1'
#
loop_
_entity.id
_entity.type
_entity.pdbx_description
1 polymer ?
#
loop_
_entity_poly.entity_id
_entity_poly.type
_entity_poly.pdbx_seq_one_letter_code
_entity_poly.pdbx_strand_id
1 'polypeptide(L)'
;MVRIGYDAAPWYASWQLDRYWGLDSAQAAYGQDRIEELLGWHRRSELPEYARFLRRLNDTVQARPIDLNEATAWRRTLKGFWASSAQRIAPELTEIIVSLRPEQVERMKNRMASENNDYRKEFLPNDLSERQRRRIKRIEERIEEYLGEVTDRQRELVRQMARAMPQNEQSWYEERLARQQDMVALLERLRRSGQPLSDAQRQDAMMHVTSYLLSVWEPHDLQRRQSLERVMRASDEITVAVLNVATSMQKANLSRRLLGWADDLDALAR
;
A
#
# COMPACT_ATOMS: atom_id res chain seq x y z
N MET A 1 15.46 -3.75 -13.33
CA MET A 1 15.58 -3.83 -11.86
C MET A 1 14.35 -4.48 -11.21
N VAL A 2 13.14 -4.29 -11.77
CA VAL A 2 11.91 -4.92 -11.25
C VAL A 2 12.02 -6.44 -11.21
N ARG A 3 12.59 -7.06 -12.26
CA ARG A 3 12.77 -8.52 -12.35
C ARG A 3 13.60 -9.11 -11.20
N ILE A 4 14.81 -8.59 -10.99
CA ILE A 4 15.71 -9.05 -9.92
C ILE A 4 15.08 -8.85 -8.53
N GLY A 5 14.39 -7.72 -8.32
CA GLY A 5 13.68 -7.46 -7.06
C GLY A 5 12.49 -8.40 -6.84
N TYR A 6 11.78 -8.78 -7.90
CA TYR A 6 10.63 -9.68 -7.82
C TYR A 6 11.04 -11.14 -7.57
N ASP A 7 12.13 -11.60 -8.19
CA ASP A 7 12.62 -12.96 -7.97
C ASP A 7 13.22 -13.15 -6.58
N ALA A 8 13.77 -12.09 -5.97
CA ALA A 8 14.19 -12.07 -4.57
C ALA A 8 13.03 -11.83 -3.58
N ALA A 9 11.81 -11.54 -4.06
CA ALA A 9 10.68 -11.18 -3.22
C ALA A 9 10.25 -12.27 -2.22
N PRO A 10 10.28 -13.59 -2.52
CA PRO A 10 9.91 -14.60 -1.55
C PRO A 10 10.81 -14.58 -0.31
N TRP A 11 12.12 -14.61 -0.55
CA TRP A 11 13.12 -14.54 0.52
C TRP A 11 13.01 -13.24 1.31
N TYR A 12 12.88 -12.09 0.63
CA TYR A 12 12.77 -10.79 1.29
C TYR A 12 11.49 -10.67 2.11
N ALA A 13 10.35 -11.13 1.59
CA ALA A 13 9.07 -11.10 2.30
C ALA A 13 9.10 -12.00 3.55
N SER A 14 9.60 -13.25 3.43
CA SER A 14 9.77 -14.14 4.59
C SER A 14 10.71 -13.55 5.64
N TRP A 15 11.85 -12.98 5.20
CA TRP A 15 12.77 -12.30 6.10
C TRP A 15 12.14 -11.10 6.81
N GLN A 16 11.27 -10.33 6.13
CA GLN A 16 10.53 -9.25 6.76
C GLN A 16 9.52 -9.76 7.79
N LEU A 17 8.79 -10.85 7.50
CA LEU A 17 7.86 -11.47 8.45
C LEU A 17 8.59 -11.95 9.70
N ASP A 18 9.73 -12.63 9.53
CA ASP A 18 10.57 -13.04 10.66
C ASP A 18 11.11 -11.84 11.44
N ARG A 19 11.61 -10.81 10.75
CA ARG A 19 12.05 -9.60 11.46
C ARG A 19 10.92 -8.97 12.26
N TYR A 20 9.69 -9.01 11.76
CA TYR A 20 8.53 -8.40 12.40
C TYR A 20 8.03 -9.22 13.61
N TRP A 21 7.85 -10.52 13.43
CA TRP A 21 7.22 -11.41 14.43
C TRP A 21 8.19 -12.30 15.21
N GLY A 22 9.42 -12.48 14.73
CA GLY A 22 10.39 -13.41 15.29
C GLY A 22 9.96 -14.85 15.13
N LEU A 23 9.70 -15.25 13.88
CA LEU A 23 9.16 -16.55 13.53
C LEU A 23 10.17 -17.65 13.91
N ASP A 24 9.69 -18.78 14.40
CA ASP A 24 10.56 -19.96 14.53
C ASP A 24 10.83 -20.61 13.16
N SER A 25 11.67 -21.64 13.15
CA SER A 25 12.03 -22.37 11.92
C SER A 25 10.83 -22.96 11.17
N ALA A 26 9.83 -23.48 11.89
CA ALA A 26 8.66 -24.10 11.28
C ALA A 26 7.71 -23.05 10.69
N GLN A 27 7.46 -21.96 11.42
CA GLN A 27 6.68 -20.82 10.93
C GLN A 27 7.34 -20.12 9.75
N ALA A 28 8.66 -19.96 9.79
CA ALA A 28 9.43 -19.34 8.71
C ALA A 28 9.42 -20.21 7.44
N ALA A 29 9.60 -21.53 7.58
CA ALA A 29 9.48 -22.48 6.46
C ALA A 29 8.06 -22.46 5.85
N TYR A 30 7.03 -22.53 6.70
CA TYR A 30 5.64 -22.41 6.25
C TYR A 30 5.41 -21.10 5.48
N GLY A 31 5.83 -19.96 6.06
CA GLY A 31 5.68 -18.65 5.42
C GLY A 31 6.38 -18.56 4.07
N GLN A 32 7.59 -19.12 3.94
CA GLN A 32 8.31 -19.16 2.66
C GLN A 32 7.53 -19.93 1.60
N ASP A 33 7.09 -21.15 1.90
CA ASP A 33 6.34 -21.98 0.95
C ASP A 33 5.06 -21.28 0.50
N ARG A 34 4.32 -20.66 1.44
CA ARG A 34 3.08 -19.94 1.13
C ARG A 34 3.33 -18.69 0.28
N ILE A 35 4.41 -17.95 0.54
CA ILE A 35 4.79 -16.78 -0.27
C ILE A 35 5.20 -17.19 -1.68
N GLU A 36 5.93 -18.31 -1.84
CA GLU A 36 6.29 -18.84 -3.17
C GLU A 36 5.04 -19.19 -3.98
N GLU A 37 4.05 -19.86 -3.38
CA GLU A 37 2.77 -20.15 -4.03
C GLU A 37 1.98 -18.88 -4.38
N LEU A 38 1.93 -17.91 -3.46
CA LEU A 38 1.28 -16.63 -3.68
C LEU A 38 1.90 -15.88 -4.86
N LEU A 39 3.24 -15.82 -4.93
CA LEU A 39 3.93 -15.17 -6.03
C LEU A 39 3.76 -15.93 -7.35
N GLY A 40 3.70 -17.27 -7.31
CA GLY A 40 3.35 -18.08 -8.48
C GLY A 40 1.96 -17.74 -9.03
N TRP A 41 0.96 -17.59 -8.15
CA TRP A 41 -0.37 -17.11 -8.54
C TRP A 41 -0.34 -15.67 -9.06
N HIS A 42 0.32 -14.76 -8.33
CA HIS A 42 0.38 -13.35 -8.69
C HIS A 42 1.03 -13.15 -10.07
N ARG A 43 2.09 -13.91 -10.40
CA ARG A 43 2.71 -13.92 -11.73
C ARG A 43 1.72 -14.29 -12.83
N ARG A 44 0.96 -15.37 -12.65
CA ARG A 44 0.04 -15.88 -13.68
C ARG A 44 -1.27 -15.09 -13.80
N SER A 45 -1.72 -14.48 -12.71
CA SER A 45 -3.05 -13.87 -12.62
C SER A 45 -3.02 -12.34 -12.60
N GLU A 46 -2.19 -11.73 -11.75
CA GLU A 46 -2.23 -10.28 -11.50
C GLU A 46 -1.25 -9.50 -12.40
N LEU A 47 -0.02 -9.98 -12.59
CA LEU A 47 0.99 -9.27 -13.40
C LEU A 47 0.50 -8.94 -14.83
N PRO A 48 -0.19 -9.84 -15.56
CA PRO A 48 -0.74 -9.50 -16.88
C PRO A 48 -1.81 -8.41 -16.83
N GLU A 49 -2.65 -8.36 -15.80
CA GLU A 49 -3.63 -7.28 -15.64
C GLU A 49 -2.94 -5.95 -15.35
N TYR A 50 -1.89 -5.97 -14.52
CA TYR A 50 -1.13 -4.78 -14.18
C TYR A 50 -0.45 -4.22 -15.44
N ALA A 51 0.18 -5.07 -16.25
CA ALA A 51 0.79 -4.69 -17.51
C ALA A 51 -0.23 -4.07 -18.48
N ARG A 52 -1.41 -4.70 -18.62
CA ARG A 52 -2.50 -4.13 -19.44
C ARG A 52 -3.02 -2.80 -18.90
N PHE A 53 -3.12 -2.65 -17.58
CA PHE A 53 -3.51 -1.40 -16.95
C PHE A 53 -2.50 -0.28 -17.24
N LEU A 54 -1.20 -0.55 -17.09
CA LEU A 54 -0.15 0.44 -17.36
C LEU A 54 -0.14 0.89 -18.82
N ARG A 55 -0.33 -0.04 -19.77
CA ARG A 55 -0.45 0.29 -21.21
C ARG A 55 -1.66 1.16 -21.49
N ARG A 56 -2.85 0.80 -20.97
CA ARG A 56 -4.05 1.63 -21.11
C ARG A 56 -3.87 3.02 -20.50
N LEU A 57 -3.24 3.12 -19.33
CA LEU A 57 -2.95 4.40 -18.70
C LEU A 57 -2.04 5.25 -19.59
N ASN A 58 -0.97 4.66 -20.13
CA ASN A 58 -0.10 5.33 -21.10
C ASN A 58 -0.88 5.85 -22.30
N ASP A 59 -1.67 4.99 -22.94
CA ASP A 59 -2.40 5.33 -24.17
C ASP A 59 -3.36 6.50 -23.94
N THR A 60 -4.07 6.50 -22.80
CA THR A 60 -4.95 7.63 -22.43
C THR A 60 -4.18 8.94 -22.26
N VAL A 61 -3.05 8.92 -21.54
CA VAL A 61 -2.24 10.12 -21.26
C VAL A 61 -1.59 10.69 -22.54
N GLN A 62 -1.22 9.83 -23.49
CA GLN A 62 -0.68 10.26 -24.77
C GLN A 62 -1.76 10.80 -25.71
N ALA A 63 -2.97 10.22 -25.68
CA ALA A 63 -4.02 10.56 -26.63
C ALA A 63 -4.70 11.92 -26.34
N ARG A 64 -4.93 12.27 -25.06
CA ARG A 64 -5.72 13.45 -24.70
C ARG A 64 -5.44 13.99 -23.30
N PRO A 65 -5.92 15.21 -22.97
CA PRO A 65 -6.01 15.66 -21.59
C PRO A 65 -6.84 14.69 -20.74
N ILE A 66 -6.39 14.50 -19.51
CA ILE A 66 -7.01 13.62 -18.52
C ILE A 66 -8.08 14.37 -17.75
N ASP A 67 -9.18 13.71 -17.42
CA ASP A 67 -10.20 14.24 -16.51
C ASP A 67 -10.20 13.56 -15.13
N LEU A 68 -10.97 14.12 -14.19
CA LEU A 68 -11.03 13.60 -12.82
C LEU A 68 -11.65 12.19 -12.73
N ASN A 69 -12.57 11.85 -13.65
CA ASN A 69 -13.19 10.53 -13.65
C ASN A 69 -12.18 9.45 -14.04
N GLU A 70 -11.28 9.76 -14.98
CA GLU A 70 -10.19 8.87 -15.38
C GLU A 70 -9.21 8.61 -14.23
N ALA A 71 -8.71 9.66 -13.58
CA ALA A 71 -7.82 9.51 -12.43
C ALA A 71 -8.49 8.72 -11.28
N THR A 72 -9.76 9.02 -11.01
CA THR A 72 -10.56 8.28 -10.02
C THR A 72 -10.72 6.80 -10.41
N ALA A 73 -10.94 6.50 -11.70
CA ALA A 73 -11.05 5.13 -12.20
C ALA A 73 -9.73 4.37 -12.04
N TRP A 74 -8.59 4.99 -12.36
CA TRP A 74 -7.27 4.41 -12.15
C TRP A 74 -7.02 4.05 -10.68
N ARG A 75 -7.34 4.97 -9.76
CA ARG A 75 -7.25 4.70 -8.32
C ARG A 75 -8.15 3.53 -7.89
N ARG A 76 -9.38 3.44 -8.41
CA ARG A 76 -10.27 2.29 -8.12
C ARG A 76 -9.70 0.97 -8.65
N THR A 77 -9.11 0.96 -9.85
CA THR A 77 -8.43 -0.23 -10.37
C THR A 77 -7.27 -0.66 -9.47
N LEU A 78 -6.42 0.27 -9.03
CA LEU A 78 -5.33 -0.03 -8.10
C LEU A 78 -5.83 -0.57 -6.74
N LYS A 79 -6.94 -0.02 -6.21
CA LYS A 79 -7.59 -0.58 -5.01
C LYS A 79 -8.09 -2.01 -5.26
N GLY A 80 -8.63 -2.30 -6.44
CA GLY A 80 -9.09 -3.63 -6.84
C GLY A 80 -7.96 -4.67 -6.87
N PHE A 81 -6.80 -4.31 -7.43
CA PHE A 81 -5.59 -5.15 -7.41
C PHE A 81 -5.15 -5.51 -6.00
N TRP A 82 -5.15 -4.53 -5.08
CA TRP A 82 -4.88 -4.80 -3.67
C TRP A 82 -5.94 -5.72 -3.05
N ALA A 83 -7.23 -5.48 -3.31
CA ALA A 83 -8.30 -6.29 -2.74
C ALA A 83 -8.21 -7.77 -3.17
N SER A 84 -7.90 -8.04 -4.44
CA SER A 84 -7.65 -9.39 -4.95
C SER A 84 -6.48 -10.06 -4.21
N SER A 85 -5.36 -9.35 -4.12
CA SER A 85 -4.17 -9.84 -3.39
C SER A 85 -4.46 -10.09 -1.91
N ALA A 86 -5.18 -9.18 -1.24
CA ALA A 86 -5.54 -9.32 0.17
C ALA A 86 -6.38 -10.57 0.44
N GLN A 87 -7.35 -10.88 -0.43
CA GLN A 87 -8.16 -12.09 -0.32
C GLN A 87 -7.33 -13.37 -0.49
N ARG A 88 -6.31 -13.34 -1.36
CA ARG A 88 -5.40 -14.48 -1.55
C ARG A 88 -4.40 -14.63 -0.40
N ILE A 89 -3.96 -13.53 0.20
CA ILE A 89 -3.01 -13.51 1.32
C ILE A 89 -3.67 -13.96 2.63
N ALA A 90 -4.92 -13.57 2.85
CA ALA A 90 -5.55 -13.67 4.17
C ALA A 90 -5.54 -15.09 4.77
N PRO A 91 -5.91 -16.16 4.06
CA PRO A 91 -5.94 -17.51 4.65
C PRO A 91 -4.57 -17.95 5.19
N GLU A 92 -3.52 -17.74 4.40
CA GLU A 92 -2.16 -18.15 4.78
C GLU A 92 -1.59 -17.29 5.90
N LEU A 93 -1.90 -16.00 5.88
CA LEU A 93 -1.52 -15.08 6.94
C LEU A 93 -2.22 -15.44 8.25
N THR A 94 -3.48 -15.89 8.19
CA THR A 94 -4.22 -16.36 9.36
C THR A 94 -3.52 -17.53 10.03
N GLU A 95 -3.03 -18.52 9.27
CA GLU A 95 -2.32 -19.67 9.85
C GLU A 95 -1.02 -19.25 10.57
N ILE A 96 -0.31 -18.26 10.04
CA ILE A 96 0.85 -17.68 10.75
C ILE A 96 0.38 -16.98 12.03
N ILE A 97 -0.64 -16.11 11.94
CA ILE A 97 -1.16 -15.30 13.05
C ILE A 97 -1.66 -16.18 14.21
N VAL A 98 -2.41 -17.26 13.93
CA VAL A 98 -2.93 -18.16 14.97
C VAL A 98 -1.83 -19.01 15.61
N SER A 99 -0.68 -19.18 14.94
CA SER A 99 0.47 -19.92 15.45
C SER A 99 1.40 -19.08 16.34
N LEU A 100 1.21 -17.75 16.41
CA LEU A 100 2.12 -16.87 17.15
C LEU A 100 2.10 -17.17 18.65
N ARG A 101 3.31 -17.31 19.22
CA ARG A 101 3.53 -17.49 20.66
C ARG A 101 3.47 -16.17 21.42
N PRO A 102 3.24 -16.19 22.74
CA PRO A 102 3.13 -14.97 23.55
C PRO A 102 4.31 -14.00 23.41
N GLU A 103 5.54 -14.50 23.38
CA GLU A 103 6.74 -13.69 23.21
C GLU A 103 6.83 -13.03 21.81
N GLN A 104 6.29 -13.69 20.78
CA GLN A 104 6.21 -13.14 19.42
C GLN A 104 5.17 -12.02 19.34
N VAL A 105 4.04 -12.16 20.07
CA VAL A 105 3.03 -11.09 20.20
C VAL A 105 3.60 -9.87 20.92
N GLU A 106 4.36 -10.06 22.01
CA GLU A 106 5.01 -8.93 22.70
C GLU A 106 6.09 -8.26 21.84
N ARG A 107 6.87 -9.04 21.09
CA ARG A 107 7.81 -8.50 20.09
C ARG A 107 7.10 -7.64 19.04
N MET A 108 5.98 -8.13 18.52
CA MET A 108 5.14 -7.39 17.56
C MET A 108 4.70 -6.04 18.14
N LYS A 109 4.17 -6.03 19.37
CA LYS A 109 3.71 -4.82 20.07
C LYS A 109 4.84 -3.80 20.24
N ASN A 110 6.02 -4.25 20.67
CA ASN A 110 7.20 -3.38 20.80
C ASN A 110 7.62 -2.77 19.47
N ARG A 111 7.59 -3.56 18.40
CA ARG A 111 7.90 -3.07 17.05
C ARG A 111 6.87 -2.07 16.56
N MET A 112 5.58 -2.34 16.73
CA MET A 112 4.51 -1.38 16.42
C MET A 112 4.72 -0.05 17.14
N ALA A 113 5.07 -0.08 18.43
CA ALA A 113 5.35 1.14 19.21
C ALA A 113 6.54 1.93 18.66
N SER A 114 7.64 1.25 18.30
CA SER A 114 8.80 1.89 17.67
C SER A 114 8.45 2.54 16.32
N GLU A 115 7.77 1.79 15.44
CA GLU A 115 7.36 2.29 14.12
C GLU A 115 6.39 3.46 14.23
N ASN A 116 5.52 3.47 15.23
CA ASN A 116 4.61 4.58 15.49
C ASN A 116 5.35 5.84 15.97
N ASN A 117 6.39 5.68 16.78
CA ASN A 117 7.25 6.79 17.19
C ASN A 117 7.97 7.41 15.98
N ASP A 118 8.52 6.57 15.10
CA ASP A 118 9.21 7.05 13.90
C ASP A 118 8.25 7.71 12.91
N TYR A 119 7.06 7.12 12.71
CA TYR A 119 5.99 7.74 11.93
C TYR A 119 5.63 9.13 12.46
N ARG A 120 5.49 9.30 13.79
CA ARG A 120 5.19 10.61 14.39
C ARG A 120 6.29 11.63 14.12
N LYS A 121 7.56 11.25 14.25
CA LYS A 121 8.69 12.15 13.97
C LYS A 121 8.73 12.60 12.51
N GLU A 122 8.40 11.69 11.60
CA GLU A 122 8.46 11.95 10.16
C GLU A 122 7.27 12.78 9.66
N PHE A 123 6.04 12.36 10.01
CA PHE A 123 4.80 12.87 9.44
C PHE A 123 4.03 13.83 10.34
N LEU A 124 4.30 13.84 11.64
CA LEU A 124 3.59 14.67 12.63
C LEU A 124 4.54 15.56 13.45
N PRO A 125 5.44 16.35 12.82
CA PRO A 125 6.22 17.33 13.57
C PRO A 125 5.28 18.33 14.26
N ASN A 126 5.70 18.84 15.42
CA ASN A 126 4.91 19.79 16.22
C ASN A 126 4.68 21.12 15.50
N ASP A 127 5.64 21.57 14.70
CA ASP A 127 5.50 22.75 13.85
C ASP A 127 4.61 22.42 12.63
N LEU A 128 3.43 23.04 12.59
CA LEU A 128 2.47 22.88 11.49
C LEU A 128 3.02 23.38 10.15
N SER A 129 3.87 24.41 10.17
CA SER A 129 4.50 24.93 8.96
C SER A 129 5.49 23.92 8.38
N GLU A 130 6.28 23.26 9.23
CA GLU A 130 7.17 22.17 8.85
C GLU A 130 6.40 20.97 8.31
N ARG A 131 5.29 20.60 8.97
CA ARG A 131 4.43 19.52 8.50
C ARG A 131 3.94 19.77 7.08
N GLN A 132 3.44 20.98 6.82
CA GLN A 132 2.97 21.38 5.50
C GLN A 132 4.10 21.40 4.46
N ARG A 133 5.30 21.91 4.81
CA ARG A 133 6.48 21.89 3.92
C ARG A 133 6.87 20.47 3.53
N ARG A 134 6.96 19.54 4.50
CA ARG A 134 7.29 18.14 4.24
C ARG A 134 6.26 17.46 3.36
N ARG A 135 4.97 17.74 3.59
CA ARG A 135 3.89 17.20 2.75
C ARG A 135 4.01 17.64 1.30
N ILE A 136 4.19 18.94 1.07
CA ILE A 136 4.39 19.50 -0.28
C ILE A 136 5.60 18.85 -0.95
N LYS A 137 6.74 18.80 -0.24
CA LYS A 137 7.97 18.18 -0.75
C LYS A 137 7.74 16.73 -1.18
N ARG A 138 7.05 15.91 -0.38
CA ARG A 138 6.72 14.52 -0.75
C ARG A 138 5.86 14.42 -2.02
N ILE A 139 4.93 15.36 -2.21
CA ILE A 139 4.09 15.40 -3.43
C ILE A 139 4.93 15.82 -4.64
N GLU A 140 5.80 16.82 -4.50
CA GLU A 140 6.74 17.24 -5.55
C GLU A 140 7.68 16.09 -5.95
N GLU A 141 8.35 15.45 -4.98
CA GLU A 141 9.23 14.31 -5.21
C GLU A 141 8.50 13.14 -5.88
N ARG A 142 7.24 12.89 -5.49
CA ARG A 142 6.42 11.85 -6.13
C ARG A 142 6.13 12.19 -7.59
N ILE A 143 5.88 13.45 -7.93
CA ILE A 143 5.65 13.84 -9.33
C ILE A 143 6.96 13.70 -10.12
N GLU A 144 8.06 14.17 -9.56
CA GLU A 144 9.39 14.12 -10.18
C GLU A 144 9.83 12.68 -10.45
N GLU A 145 9.52 11.75 -9.55
CA GLU A 145 9.80 10.32 -9.72
C GLU A 145 9.21 9.79 -11.05
N TYR A 146 8.02 10.25 -11.46
CA TYR A 146 7.31 9.73 -12.63
C TYR A 146 7.50 10.55 -13.89
N LEU A 147 7.49 11.88 -13.78
CA LEU A 147 7.58 12.78 -14.92
C LEU A 147 9.02 13.23 -15.21
N GLY A 148 9.92 13.16 -14.24
CA GLY A 148 11.19 13.87 -14.24
C GLY A 148 11.05 15.28 -13.67
N GLU A 149 12.07 16.11 -13.85
CA GLU A 149 12.12 17.46 -13.28
C GLU A 149 10.84 18.27 -13.53
N VAL A 150 10.27 18.85 -12.47
CA VAL A 150 9.09 19.71 -12.56
C VAL A 150 9.50 21.14 -12.91
N THR A 151 8.75 21.76 -13.83
CA THR A 151 8.92 23.18 -14.17
C THR A 151 8.49 24.10 -13.02
N ASP A 152 8.95 25.34 -13.00
CA ASP A 152 8.52 26.32 -11.98
C ASP A 152 7.00 26.52 -11.96
N ARG A 153 6.37 26.51 -13.14
CA ARG A 153 4.91 26.59 -13.27
C ARG A 153 4.21 25.39 -12.63
N GLN A 154 4.71 24.17 -12.85
CA GLN A 154 4.17 22.96 -12.24
C GLN A 154 4.40 22.96 -10.73
N ARG A 155 5.57 23.41 -10.29
CA ARG A 155 5.91 23.50 -8.86
C ARG A 155 4.96 24.42 -8.13
N GLU A 156 4.68 25.61 -8.66
CA GLU A 156 3.73 26.55 -8.04
C GLU A 156 2.30 25.99 -8.03
N LEU A 157 1.86 25.37 -9.14
CA LEU A 157 0.57 24.69 -9.22
C LEU A 157 0.43 23.59 -8.15
N VAL A 158 1.42 22.71 -8.04
CA VAL A 158 1.45 21.61 -7.06
C VAL A 158 1.43 22.16 -5.64
N ARG A 159 2.21 23.20 -5.34
CA ARG A 159 2.24 23.86 -4.03
C ARG A 159 0.88 24.43 -3.66
N GLN A 160 0.23 25.14 -4.59
CA GLN A 160 -1.09 25.70 -4.37
C GLN A 160 -2.11 24.60 -4.04
N MET A 161 -2.15 23.53 -4.86
CA MET A 161 -3.10 22.43 -4.67
C MET A 161 -2.79 21.61 -3.40
N ALA A 162 -1.52 21.35 -3.11
CA ALA A 162 -1.09 20.64 -1.90
C ALA A 162 -1.40 21.42 -0.60
N ARG A 163 -1.41 22.76 -0.65
CA ARG A 163 -1.88 23.61 0.46
C ARG A 163 -3.39 23.52 0.66
N ALA A 164 -4.16 23.38 -0.41
CA ALA A 164 -5.62 23.21 -0.36
C ALA A 164 -6.05 21.78 0.00
N MET A 165 -5.16 20.80 -0.14
CA MET A 165 -5.44 19.39 0.13
C MET A 165 -5.80 19.17 1.62
N PRO A 166 -6.91 18.48 1.95
CA PRO A 166 -7.30 18.25 3.34
C PRO A 166 -6.19 17.57 4.14
N GLN A 167 -5.84 18.11 5.31
CA GLN A 167 -4.83 17.48 6.18
C GLN A 167 -5.39 16.19 6.77
N ASN A 168 -4.62 15.11 6.73
CA ASN A 168 -5.05 13.80 7.21
C ASN A 168 -3.96 12.99 7.89
N GLU A 169 -2.75 13.53 8.06
CA GLU A 169 -1.63 12.81 8.67
C GLU A 169 -1.98 12.30 10.07
N GLN A 170 -2.72 13.11 10.84
CA GLN A 170 -3.18 12.77 12.19
C GLN A 170 -4.26 11.69 12.14
N SER A 171 -5.27 11.86 11.27
CA SER A 171 -6.35 10.87 11.10
C SER A 171 -5.82 9.51 10.60
N TRP A 172 -4.82 9.53 9.71
CA TRP A 172 -4.14 8.32 9.26
C TRP A 172 -3.34 7.65 10.37
N TYR A 173 -2.68 8.43 11.22
CA TYR A 173 -1.98 7.90 12.39
C TYR A 173 -2.94 7.24 13.39
N GLU A 174 -4.08 7.87 13.66
CA GLU A 174 -5.13 7.32 14.52
C GLU A 174 -5.73 6.03 13.93
N GLU A 175 -5.96 5.97 12.62
CA GLU A 175 -6.40 4.75 11.96
C GLU A 175 -5.37 3.63 12.06
N ARG A 176 -4.08 3.97 11.87
CA ARG A 176 -2.98 3.01 12.07
C ARG A 176 -2.99 2.44 13.47
N LEU A 177 -3.15 3.27 14.51
CA LEU A 177 -3.23 2.82 15.90
C LEU A 177 -4.45 1.93 16.15
N ALA A 178 -5.63 2.31 15.65
CA ALA A 178 -6.84 1.52 15.80
C ALA A 178 -6.67 0.13 15.18
N ARG A 179 -6.19 0.06 13.93
CA ARG A 179 -5.93 -1.22 13.24
C ARG A 179 -4.93 -2.11 14.00
N GLN A 180 -3.89 -1.52 14.58
CA GLN A 180 -2.92 -2.26 15.40
C GLN A 180 -3.55 -2.79 16.69
N GLN A 181 -4.35 -1.98 17.38
CA GLN A 181 -5.08 -2.40 18.57
C GLN A 181 -6.06 -3.53 18.27
N ASP A 182 -6.78 -3.47 17.16
CA ASP A 182 -7.70 -4.51 16.72
C ASP A 182 -6.97 -5.84 16.45
N MET A 183 -5.79 -5.80 15.82
CA MET A 183 -4.96 -6.98 15.59
C MET A 183 -4.46 -7.59 16.91
N VAL A 184 -4.01 -6.75 17.86
CA VAL A 184 -3.58 -7.23 19.19
C VAL A 184 -4.75 -7.85 19.95
N ALA A 185 -5.94 -7.23 19.90
CA ALA A 185 -7.14 -7.76 20.53
C ALA A 185 -7.56 -9.12 19.94
N LEU A 186 -7.43 -9.30 18.61
CA LEU A 186 -7.63 -10.58 17.95
C LEU A 186 -6.67 -11.65 18.53
N LEU A 187 -5.36 -11.36 18.55
CA LEU A 187 -4.35 -12.30 19.05
C LEU A 187 -4.58 -12.67 20.53
N GLU A 188 -4.90 -11.69 21.37
CA GLU A 188 -5.17 -11.93 22.79
C GLU A 188 -6.46 -12.74 23.02
N ARG A 189 -7.47 -12.55 22.16
CA ARG A 189 -8.70 -13.35 22.18
C ARG A 189 -8.43 -14.79 21.76
N LEU A 190 -7.71 -15.01 20.67
CA LEU A 190 -7.32 -16.35 20.19
C LEU A 190 -6.48 -17.09 21.24
N ARG A 191 -5.56 -16.39 21.92
CA ARG A 191 -4.77 -16.97 23.01
C ARG A 191 -5.64 -17.44 24.18
N ARG A 192 -6.65 -16.66 24.58
CA ARG A 192 -7.57 -17.01 25.68
C ARG A 192 -8.47 -18.20 25.32
N SER A 193 -8.72 -18.43 24.04
CA SER A 193 -9.51 -19.56 23.57
C SER A 193 -8.82 -20.92 23.74
N GLY A 194 -7.50 -20.95 23.98
CA GLY A 194 -6.72 -22.20 24.05
C GLY A 194 -6.47 -22.81 22.67
N GLN A 195 -5.67 -23.87 22.62
CA GLN A 195 -5.34 -24.61 21.40
C GLN A 195 -5.74 -26.09 21.56
N PRO A 196 -6.20 -26.76 20.48
CA PRO A 196 -6.40 -26.24 19.13
C PRO A 196 -7.65 -25.33 19.03
N LEU A 197 -7.58 -24.33 18.14
CA LEU A 197 -8.75 -23.52 17.78
C LEU A 197 -9.82 -24.35 17.04
N SER A 198 -11.10 -24.09 17.29
CA SER A 198 -12.21 -24.64 16.53
C SER A 198 -12.30 -24.04 15.12
N ASP A 199 -12.99 -24.73 14.21
CA ASP A 199 -13.21 -24.25 12.83
C ASP A 199 -13.89 -22.87 12.81
N ALA A 200 -14.85 -22.64 13.73
CA ALA A 200 -15.51 -21.35 13.86
C ALA A 200 -14.54 -20.23 14.29
N GLN A 201 -13.59 -20.53 15.17
CA GLN A 201 -12.58 -19.57 15.61
C GLN A 201 -11.56 -19.27 14.51
N ARG A 202 -11.16 -20.28 13.73
CA ARG A 202 -10.28 -20.09 12.57
C ARG A 202 -10.96 -19.25 11.49
N GLN A 203 -12.22 -19.53 11.21
CA GLN A 203 -13.01 -18.75 10.25
C GLN A 203 -13.16 -17.28 10.70
N ASP A 204 -13.46 -17.04 11.98
CA ASP A 204 -13.53 -15.67 12.52
C ASP A 204 -12.18 -14.95 12.44
N ALA A 205 -11.07 -15.64 12.73
CA ALA A 205 -9.73 -15.10 12.57
C ALA A 205 -9.42 -14.73 11.11
N MET A 206 -9.79 -15.58 10.15
CA MET A 206 -9.61 -15.32 8.73
C MET A 206 -10.41 -14.11 8.26
N MET A 207 -11.67 -13.97 8.71
CA MET A 207 -12.48 -12.80 8.43
C MET A 207 -11.85 -11.52 9.00
N HIS A 208 -11.35 -11.56 10.24
CA HIS A 208 -10.67 -10.43 10.85
C HIS A 208 -9.38 -10.05 10.11
N VAL A 209 -8.55 -11.03 9.72
CA VAL A 209 -7.30 -10.79 8.97
C VAL A 209 -7.60 -10.21 7.59
N THR A 210 -8.61 -10.73 6.89
CA THR A 210 -9.07 -10.17 5.61
C THR A 210 -9.51 -8.72 5.78
N SER A 211 -10.33 -8.44 6.80
CA SER A 211 -10.78 -7.09 7.15
C SER A 211 -9.61 -6.15 7.48
N TYR A 212 -8.62 -6.63 8.23
CA TYR A 212 -7.41 -5.90 8.54
C TYR A 212 -6.61 -5.52 7.28
N LEU A 213 -6.46 -6.43 6.31
CA LEU A 213 -5.75 -6.14 5.06
C LEU A 213 -6.49 -5.12 4.18
N LEU A 214 -7.82 -5.20 4.12
CA LEU A 214 -8.64 -4.29 3.30
C LEU A 214 -8.79 -2.88 3.90
N SER A 215 -8.79 -2.77 5.23
CA SER A 215 -9.00 -1.49 5.94
C SER A 215 -7.93 -0.41 5.67
N VAL A 216 -6.80 -0.75 5.04
CA VAL A 216 -5.81 0.23 4.54
C VAL A 216 -6.45 1.24 3.58
N TRP A 217 -7.37 0.79 2.74
CA TRP A 217 -8.05 1.62 1.73
C TRP A 217 -9.51 1.91 2.07
N GLU A 218 -10.05 1.16 3.02
CA GLU A 218 -11.45 1.23 3.46
C GLU A 218 -11.55 1.18 4.99
N PRO A 219 -11.13 2.24 5.70
CA PRO A 219 -11.24 2.32 7.15
C PRO A 219 -12.66 1.96 7.62
N HIS A 220 -12.76 1.27 8.77
CA HIS A 220 -14.06 0.87 9.31
C HIS A 220 -14.87 2.07 9.80
N ASP A 221 -14.20 3.04 10.42
CA ASP A 221 -14.82 4.28 10.85
C ASP A 221 -15.27 5.14 9.66
N LEU A 222 -16.53 5.58 9.69
CA LEU A 222 -17.16 6.31 8.58
C LEU A 222 -16.49 7.68 8.36
N GLN A 223 -16.14 8.39 9.43
CA GLN A 223 -15.53 9.72 9.33
C GLN A 223 -14.13 9.62 8.72
N ARG A 224 -13.33 8.64 9.15
CA ARG A 224 -12.00 8.36 8.58
C ARG A 224 -12.09 7.92 7.14
N ARG A 225 -13.08 7.09 6.76
CA ARG A 225 -13.31 6.70 5.37
C ARG A 225 -13.64 7.91 4.49
N GLN A 226 -14.54 8.80 4.94
CA GLN A 226 -14.86 10.04 4.23
C GLN A 226 -13.66 11.00 4.15
N SER A 227 -12.86 11.09 5.21
CA SER A 227 -11.61 11.85 5.22
C SER A 227 -10.62 11.33 4.17
N LEU A 228 -10.42 10.01 4.14
CA LEU A 228 -9.55 9.35 3.16
C LEU A 228 -10.03 9.60 1.72
N GLU A 229 -11.33 9.46 1.43
CA GLU A 229 -11.86 9.73 0.09
C GLU A 229 -11.68 11.19 -0.34
N ARG A 230 -11.81 12.16 0.56
CA ARG A 230 -11.53 13.58 0.25
C ARG A 230 -10.06 13.81 -0.11
N VAL A 231 -9.14 13.19 0.62
CA VAL A 231 -7.70 13.28 0.33
C VAL A 231 -7.35 12.58 -0.97
N MET A 232 -7.92 11.40 -1.22
CA MET A 232 -7.71 10.67 -2.46
C MET A 232 -8.24 11.44 -3.67
N ARG A 233 -9.43 12.06 -3.57
CA ARG A 233 -9.96 12.94 -4.62
C ARG A 233 -9.05 14.13 -4.89
N ALA A 234 -8.53 14.78 -3.85
CA ALA A 234 -7.57 15.88 -4.03
C ALA A 234 -6.24 15.41 -4.65
N SER A 235 -5.80 14.18 -4.38
CA SER A 235 -4.65 13.56 -5.05
C SER A 235 -4.93 13.29 -6.53
N ASP A 236 -6.14 12.84 -6.87
CA ASP A 236 -6.59 12.64 -8.24
C ASP A 236 -6.61 14.00 -8.99
N GLU A 237 -7.12 15.06 -8.34
CA GLU A 237 -7.11 16.43 -8.89
C GLU A 237 -5.69 16.93 -9.18
N ILE A 238 -4.73 16.73 -8.27
CA ILE A 238 -3.31 17.08 -8.50
C ILE A 238 -2.75 16.30 -9.69
N THR A 239 -3.04 15.00 -9.78
CA THR A 239 -2.59 14.13 -10.87
C THR A 239 -3.08 14.66 -12.22
N VAL A 240 -4.37 14.99 -12.32
CA VAL A 240 -4.98 15.58 -13.52
C VAL A 240 -4.32 16.90 -13.89
N ALA A 241 -4.19 17.80 -12.93
CA ALA A 241 -3.64 19.13 -13.16
C ALA A 241 -2.20 19.07 -13.69
N VAL A 242 -1.37 18.21 -13.10
CA VAL A 242 0.03 18.04 -13.48
C VAL A 242 0.18 17.36 -14.84
N LEU A 243 -0.56 16.28 -15.11
CA LEU A 243 -0.51 15.58 -16.40
C LEU A 243 -0.97 16.45 -17.57
N ASN A 244 -1.94 17.33 -17.34
CA ASN A 244 -2.47 18.22 -18.38
C ASN A 244 -1.55 19.39 -18.73
N VAL A 245 -0.60 19.73 -17.86
CA VAL A 245 0.45 20.74 -18.14
C VAL A 245 1.82 20.09 -18.35
N ALA A 246 1.90 18.77 -18.43
CA ALA A 246 3.15 18.04 -18.64
C ALA A 246 3.74 18.36 -20.02
N THR A 247 5.05 18.59 -20.06
CA THR A 247 5.78 18.82 -21.31
C THR A 247 5.84 17.55 -22.15
N SER A 248 6.11 17.67 -23.46
CA SER A 248 6.30 16.50 -24.33
C SER A 248 7.43 15.58 -23.83
N MET A 249 8.50 16.16 -23.25
CA MET A 249 9.59 15.40 -22.62
C MET A 249 9.10 14.61 -21.40
N GLN A 250 8.30 15.23 -20.52
CA GLN A 250 7.72 14.57 -19.35
C GLN A 250 6.74 13.46 -19.73
N LYS A 251 5.88 13.69 -20.75
CA LYS A 251 4.99 12.65 -21.29
C LYS A 251 5.77 11.48 -21.89
N ALA A 252 6.86 11.75 -22.60
CA ALA A 252 7.74 10.70 -23.13
C ALA A 252 8.45 9.92 -22.02
N ASN A 253 8.90 10.60 -20.95
CA ASN A 253 9.51 9.96 -19.79
C ASN A 253 8.51 9.04 -19.06
N LEU A 254 7.31 9.55 -18.78
CA LEU A 254 6.23 8.76 -18.19
C LEU A 254 5.92 7.53 -19.05
N SER A 255 5.78 7.72 -20.36
CA SER A 255 5.53 6.62 -21.31
C SER A 255 6.61 5.54 -21.22
N ARG A 256 7.89 5.94 -21.26
CA ARG A 256 9.02 5.01 -21.14
C ARG A 256 8.97 4.22 -19.83
N ARG A 257 8.63 4.85 -18.70
CA ARG A 257 8.52 4.18 -17.40
C ARG A 257 7.36 3.19 -17.38
N LEU A 258 6.15 3.62 -17.79
CA LEU A 258 4.95 2.79 -17.76
C LEU A 258 5.09 1.57 -18.68
N LEU A 259 5.58 1.76 -19.90
CA LEU A 259 5.78 0.67 -20.85
C LEU A 259 6.94 -0.24 -20.42
N GLY A 260 8.05 0.32 -19.92
CA GLY A 260 9.15 -0.47 -19.37
C GLY A 260 8.72 -1.35 -18.20
N TRP A 261 7.85 -0.83 -17.31
CA TRP A 261 7.25 -1.64 -16.25
C TRP A 261 6.28 -2.68 -16.81
N ALA A 262 5.42 -2.34 -17.77
CA ALA A 262 4.51 -3.31 -18.38
C ALA A 262 5.28 -4.48 -19.02
N ASP A 263 6.39 -4.20 -19.70
CA ASP A 263 7.24 -5.21 -20.32
C ASP A 263 7.98 -6.07 -19.28
N ASP A 264 8.48 -5.46 -18.20
CA ASP A 264 9.06 -6.17 -17.06
C ASP A 264 8.03 -7.13 -16.40
N LEU A 265 6.78 -6.68 -16.22
CA LEU A 265 5.70 -7.48 -15.63
C LEU A 265 5.28 -8.64 -16.54
N ASP A 266 5.18 -8.41 -17.86
CA ASP A 266 4.91 -9.48 -18.83
C ASP A 266 6.05 -10.51 -18.88
N ALA A 267 7.30 -10.06 -18.74
CA ALA A 267 8.44 -10.97 -18.66
C ALA A 267 8.43 -11.82 -17.40
N LEU A 268 7.90 -11.30 -16.28
CA LEU A 268 7.73 -12.03 -15.02
C LEU A 268 6.50 -12.93 -14.98
N ALA A 269 5.51 -12.68 -15.83
CA ALA A 269 4.29 -13.47 -15.93
C ALA A 269 4.48 -14.80 -16.69
N ARG A 270 5.60 -14.96 -17.39
CA ARG A 270 6.01 -16.18 -18.12
C ARG A 270 6.61 -17.20 -17.18
#